data_AF-A0A4V0NF46-F1
#
_entry.id   AF-A0A4V0NF46-F1
#
_cell.length_a   1.000
_cell.length_b   1.000
_cell.length_c   1.000
_cell.angle_alpha   90.00
_cell.angle_beta   90.00
_cell.angle_gamma   90.00
#
_symmetry.space_group_name_H-M   'P 1'
#
loop_
_entity.id
_entity.type
_entity.pdbx_description
1 polymer ?
#
loop_
_entity_poly.entity_id
_entity_poly.type
_entity_poly.pdbx_seq_one_letter_code
_entity_poly.pdbx_strand_id
1 'polypeptide(L)'
;MAKRRAAWMWAAWTLTAGGCTALVGLDERYHLVEGAGGAAGATGGGSSASATDGAGAGGGDVAVPTDLDLIDDMEDGDGTITETGGRLGHWYSYNDGTGTQSPPVYTEEVPVGFVPEALMPPRGESTMAMHTFGSGFTEWGAGVGFALNGEDMQVFPYDASAYAGIAFWAKLGDPDAEATMKVSVSDRVSEPAGGICDEAAGSGEPNRCFDHWFYTAHLGTEWAQVVIPFEELTREGWGAEPDAQAVDVAGLYVIEFRFAQDEDFDVYVDDVSFYR
;
A
#
# COMPACT_ATOMS: atom_id res chain seq x y z
N MET A 1 -11.90 60.20 45.95
CA MET A 1 -12.90 59.96 47.02
C MET A 1 -14.18 59.43 46.38
N ALA A 2 -14.47 58.15 46.53
CA ALA A 2 -15.82 57.58 46.54
C ALA A 2 -15.72 56.19 47.18
N LYS A 3 -16.61 55.93 48.14
CA LYS A 3 -16.60 54.82 49.10
C LYS A 3 -17.52 53.67 48.65
N ARG A 4 -17.37 52.54 49.36
CA ARG A 4 -18.26 51.35 49.53
C ARG A 4 -17.87 50.20 48.59
N ARG A 5 -17.25 49.08 48.99
CA ARG A 5 -17.38 48.16 50.16
C ARG A 5 -18.80 47.64 50.40
N ALA A 6 -19.06 46.41 49.97
CA ALA A 6 -19.55 45.24 50.72
C ALA A 6 -20.07 44.22 49.67
N ALA A 7 -19.86 42.90 49.63
CA ALA A 7 -19.32 41.83 50.50
C ALA A 7 -20.35 40.68 50.52
N TRP A 8 -19.85 39.43 50.63
CA TRP A 8 -20.51 38.18 51.09
C TRP A 8 -21.16 37.33 49.99
N MET A 9 -21.08 35.98 49.96
CA MET A 9 -20.61 34.91 50.86
C MET A 9 -20.36 33.67 49.97
N TRP A 10 -19.21 32.97 50.08
CA TRP A 10 -18.99 31.71 50.82
C TRP A 10 -19.71 30.43 50.33
N ALA A 11 -18.90 29.37 50.28
CA ALA A 11 -19.17 27.91 50.32
C ALA A 11 -18.97 27.20 48.96
N ALA A 12 -17.85 26.50 48.73
CA ALA A 12 -17.36 25.26 49.37
C ALA A 12 -18.12 23.98 48.91
N TRP A 13 -17.51 23.31 47.93
CA TRP A 13 -17.28 21.87 47.78
C TRP A 13 -18.45 20.89 47.97
N THR A 14 -18.70 20.11 46.92
CA THR A 14 -18.97 18.66 47.04
C THR A 14 -18.69 17.97 45.71
N LEU A 15 -17.61 17.16 45.69
CA LEU A 15 -17.49 16.05 44.75
C LEU A 15 -18.62 15.06 45.03
N THR A 16 -19.35 14.64 44.02
CA THR A 16 -19.81 13.25 43.88
C THR A 16 -19.87 12.90 42.39
N ALA A 17 -19.34 11.72 42.09
CA ALA A 17 -19.17 11.14 40.76
C ALA A 17 -20.49 10.68 40.14
N GLY A 18 -20.52 10.57 38.80
CA GLY A 18 -21.48 9.74 38.08
C GLY A 18 -21.66 10.08 36.59
N GLY A 19 -21.07 9.25 35.72
CA GLY A 19 -21.55 8.90 34.36
C GLY A 19 -21.28 9.92 33.23
N CYS A 20 -20.27 9.72 32.37
CA CYS A 20 -20.24 8.84 31.17
C CYS A 20 -21.05 9.37 29.97
N THR A 21 -20.38 10.14 29.10
CA THR A 21 -20.11 9.80 27.68
C THR A 21 -19.18 10.88 27.13
N ALA A 22 -17.88 10.67 27.28
CA ALA A 22 -16.90 11.36 26.46
C ALA A 22 -16.80 10.57 25.15
N LEU A 23 -17.18 11.20 24.04
CA LEU A 23 -16.76 10.80 22.71
C LEU A 23 -15.24 10.97 22.66
N VAL A 24 -14.52 9.86 22.63
CA VAL A 24 -13.06 9.80 22.42
C VAL A 24 -12.86 9.16 21.06
N GLY A 25 -12.10 9.81 20.17
CA GLY A 25 -11.71 9.23 18.87
C GLY A 25 -11.58 10.20 17.70
N LEU A 26 -11.07 11.42 17.89
CA LEU A 26 -10.80 12.37 16.78
C LEU A 26 -9.47 13.13 16.96
N ASP A 27 -8.42 12.50 17.50
CA ASP A 27 -7.08 13.11 17.49
C ASP A 27 -5.96 12.07 17.60
N GLU A 28 -6.02 11.02 16.77
CA GLU A 28 -4.79 10.30 16.41
C GLU A 28 -4.62 10.48 14.91
N ARG A 29 -3.68 11.36 14.55
CA ARG A 29 -3.08 11.36 13.22
C ARG A 29 -2.56 9.94 13.00
N TYR A 30 -2.91 9.32 11.88
CA TYR A 30 -2.38 8.02 11.47
C TYR A 30 -0.86 8.09 11.47
N HIS A 31 -0.24 7.65 12.55
CA HIS A 31 1.11 7.16 12.55
C HIS A 31 0.98 5.68 12.22
N LEU A 32 1.46 5.27 11.04
CA LEU A 32 1.74 3.86 10.79
C LEU A 32 2.56 3.37 11.99
N VAL A 33 1.99 2.46 12.77
CA VAL A 33 2.69 1.87 13.90
C VAL A 33 3.89 1.11 13.33
N GLU A 34 5.09 1.47 13.77
CA GLU A 34 6.29 0.68 13.51
C GLU A 34 6.06 -0.76 14.01
N GLY A 35 6.09 -1.72 13.09
CA GLY A 35 6.30 -3.14 13.39
C GLY A 35 5.08 -3.92 13.88
N ALA A 36 4.20 -4.29 12.96
CA ALA A 36 3.35 -5.49 13.07
C ALA A 36 3.56 -6.43 11.86
N GLY A 37 4.82 -6.63 11.47
CA GLY A 37 5.22 -7.66 10.51
C GLY A 37 5.06 -9.05 11.10
N GLY A 38 4.20 -9.87 10.51
CA GLY A 38 4.02 -11.26 10.91
C GLY A 38 5.27 -12.08 10.70
N ALA A 39 5.88 -12.56 11.78
CA ALA A 39 6.99 -13.49 11.73
C ALA A 39 6.61 -14.78 10.98
N ALA A 40 7.27 -15.04 9.85
CA ALA A 40 7.22 -16.31 9.14
C ALA A 40 8.19 -17.30 9.82
N GLY A 41 7.65 -18.37 10.39
CA GLY A 41 8.43 -19.44 11.01
C GLY A 41 9.04 -20.37 9.95
N ALA A 42 10.35 -20.30 9.74
CA ALA A 42 11.09 -21.28 8.94
C ALA A 42 11.43 -22.54 9.76
N THR A 43 10.75 -23.66 9.49
CA THR A 43 11.24 -24.99 9.88
C THR A 43 11.85 -25.71 8.67
N GLY A 44 13.17 -25.91 8.72
CA GLY A 44 13.95 -26.53 7.66
C GLY A 44 13.60 -28.00 7.39
N GLY A 45 13.63 -28.38 6.12
CA GLY A 45 13.47 -29.74 5.63
C GLY A 45 14.45 -30.06 4.49
N GLY A 46 15.34 -31.01 4.79
CA GLY A 46 16.20 -31.84 3.93
C GLY A 46 16.20 -31.67 2.41
N SER A 47 17.43 -31.52 1.89
CA SER A 47 17.81 -31.63 0.49
C SER A 47 17.41 -32.97 -0.16
N SER A 48 16.92 -32.89 -1.40
CA SER A 48 17.26 -33.88 -2.43
C SER A 48 17.23 -33.23 -3.82
N ALA A 49 18.34 -33.35 -4.52
CA ALA A 49 18.53 -32.90 -5.90
C ALA A 49 18.00 -33.95 -6.88
N SER A 50 17.42 -33.51 -8.01
CA SER A 50 17.36 -34.15 -9.35
C SER A 50 16.51 -33.24 -10.24
N ALA A 51 17.10 -32.40 -11.10
CA ALA A 51 17.42 -32.68 -12.51
C ALA A 51 16.24 -32.54 -13.49
N THR A 52 16.41 -31.55 -14.39
CA THR A 52 15.93 -31.46 -15.80
C THR A 52 14.44 -31.57 -16.08
N ASP A 53 13.81 -30.48 -16.52
CA ASP A 53 13.52 -30.25 -17.94
C ASP A 53 12.83 -28.89 -18.14
N GLY A 54 13.23 -28.19 -19.20
CA GLY A 54 12.62 -26.93 -19.62
C GLY A 54 11.28 -27.15 -20.31
N ALA A 55 10.28 -26.36 -19.92
CA ALA A 55 9.07 -25.99 -20.65
C ALA A 55 8.28 -25.08 -19.70
N GLY A 56 7.75 -23.92 -20.07
CA GLY A 56 7.74 -23.22 -21.34
C GLY A 56 7.15 -21.83 -21.06
N ALA A 57 7.45 -20.89 -21.95
CA ALA A 57 6.76 -19.62 -22.02
C ALA A 57 5.25 -19.88 -22.10
N GLY A 58 4.55 -19.49 -21.04
CA GLY A 58 3.10 -19.44 -20.95
C GLY A 58 2.64 -18.01 -20.79
N GLY A 59 3.20 -17.09 -21.59
CA GLY A 59 2.57 -15.79 -21.82
C GLY A 59 1.30 -16.05 -22.62
N GLY A 60 0.19 -16.28 -21.94
CA GLY A 60 -1.11 -16.07 -22.57
C GLY A 60 -1.13 -14.63 -23.04
N ASP A 61 -1.41 -14.41 -24.32
CA ASP A 61 -1.69 -13.08 -24.86
C ASP A 61 -2.94 -12.54 -24.15
N VAL A 62 -2.77 -11.99 -22.95
CA VAL A 62 -3.77 -11.12 -22.35
C VAL A 62 -3.83 -9.94 -23.31
N ALA A 63 -4.95 -9.85 -24.05
CA ALA A 63 -5.14 -8.75 -24.96
C ALA A 63 -4.96 -7.44 -24.17
N VAL A 64 -4.03 -6.60 -24.63
CA VAL A 64 -3.78 -5.29 -24.02
C VAL A 64 -5.11 -4.55 -23.89
N PRO A 65 -5.57 -4.23 -22.66
CA PRO A 65 -6.82 -3.53 -22.47
C PRO A 65 -6.78 -2.16 -23.14
N THR A 66 -7.85 -1.83 -23.86
CA THR A 66 -7.97 -0.53 -24.55
C THR A 66 -8.94 0.43 -23.85
N ASP A 67 -9.79 -0.08 -22.96
CA ASP A 67 -10.65 0.72 -22.08
C ASP A 67 -9.91 0.89 -20.74
N LEU A 68 -9.10 1.94 -20.67
CA LEU A 68 -8.32 2.30 -19.48
C LEU A 68 -8.95 3.50 -18.78
N ASP A 69 -8.99 3.43 -17.46
CA ASP A 69 -9.42 4.51 -16.57
C ASP A 69 -8.26 4.91 -15.68
N LEU A 70 -7.55 5.95 -16.11
CA LEU A 70 -6.28 6.40 -15.51
C LEU A 70 -6.44 6.66 -14.01
N ILE A 71 -5.60 6.00 -13.22
CA ILE A 71 -5.40 6.30 -11.79
C ILE A 71 -4.33 7.38 -11.67
N ASP A 72 -3.18 7.19 -12.34
CA ASP A 72 -2.07 8.14 -12.30
C ASP A 72 -1.10 7.91 -13.46
N ASP A 73 -0.71 8.97 -14.17
CA ASP A 73 0.32 8.98 -15.22
C ASP A 73 1.61 9.68 -14.79
N MET A 74 1.70 10.21 -13.56
CA MET A 74 2.86 10.90 -12.99
C MET A 74 3.22 12.23 -13.67
N GLU A 75 2.51 12.66 -14.70
CA GLU A 75 2.91 13.78 -15.56
C GLU A 75 2.64 15.16 -14.94
N ASP A 76 1.79 15.24 -13.91
CA ASP A 76 1.58 16.47 -13.14
C ASP A 76 2.71 16.77 -12.14
N GLY A 77 3.57 15.79 -11.90
CA GLY A 77 4.78 15.91 -11.08
C GLY A 77 4.50 16.07 -9.59
N ASP A 78 3.34 15.64 -9.11
CA ASP A 78 3.02 15.62 -7.69
C ASP A 78 2.95 14.20 -7.09
N GLY A 79 2.67 14.13 -5.79
CA GLY A 79 2.61 12.87 -5.05
C GLY A 79 1.19 12.35 -4.86
N THR A 80 0.27 12.71 -5.74
CA THR A 80 -1.15 12.38 -5.65
C THR A 80 -1.62 11.64 -6.88
N ILE A 81 -2.55 10.71 -6.70
CA ILE A 81 -3.22 10.09 -7.84
C ILE A 81 -4.19 11.08 -8.48
N THR A 82 -4.49 10.91 -9.76
CA THR A 82 -5.41 11.76 -10.50
C THR A 82 -6.80 11.77 -9.84
N GLU A 83 -7.29 12.96 -9.45
CA GLU A 83 -8.60 13.18 -8.82
C GLU A 83 -9.78 12.98 -9.81
N THR A 84 -10.01 11.74 -10.22
CA THR A 84 -11.06 11.36 -11.17
C THR A 84 -11.82 10.12 -10.69
N GLY A 85 -13.08 9.97 -11.11
CA GLY A 85 -13.89 8.81 -10.73
C GLY A 85 -14.19 8.71 -9.23
N GLY A 86 -14.02 9.81 -8.46
CA GLY A 86 -14.17 9.81 -7.00
C GLY A 86 -12.95 9.32 -6.23
N ARG A 87 -11.81 9.12 -6.93
CA ARG A 87 -10.51 8.83 -6.33
C ARG A 87 -9.86 10.10 -5.82
N LEU A 88 -9.10 9.97 -4.75
CA LEU A 88 -8.31 11.02 -4.12
C LEU A 88 -7.31 10.32 -3.20
N GLY A 89 -6.02 10.39 -3.47
CA GLY A 89 -5.06 9.61 -2.73
C GLY A 89 -3.65 10.09 -2.94
N HIS A 90 -2.78 9.70 -2.02
CA HIS A 90 -1.39 10.12 -1.99
C HIS A 90 -0.48 8.91 -2.12
N TRP A 91 0.58 9.04 -2.90
CA TRP A 91 1.66 8.08 -2.92
C TRP A 91 2.46 8.14 -1.62
N TYR A 92 2.87 6.96 -1.14
CA TYR A 92 3.66 6.80 0.07
C TYR A 92 4.70 5.69 -0.08
N SER A 93 5.79 5.84 0.67
CA SER A 93 6.77 4.76 0.89
C SER A 93 6.55 4.16 2.27
N TYR A 94 6.80 2.87 2.40
CA TYR A 94 6.77 2.14 3.67
C TYR A 94 7.84 1.03 3.65
N ASN A 95 8.43 0.75 4.81
CA ASN A 95 9.40 -0.33 4.97
C ASN A 95 9.48 -0.81 6.42
N ASP A 96 10.24 -1.88 6.63
CA ASP A 96 10.40 -2.53 7.93
C ASP A 96 11.35 -1.80 8.90
N GLY A 97 11.75 -0.57 8.59
CA GLY A 97 12.67 0.22 9.41
C GLY A 97 14.14 -0.21 9.29
N THR A 98 14.43 -1.22 8.47
CA THR A 98 15.80 -1.63 8.11
C THR A 98 16.13 -1.19 6.68
N GLY A 99 17.37 -1.38 6.23
CA GLY A 99 17.79 -1.04 4.88
C GLY A 99 17.75 0.45 4.53
N THR A 100 17.71 0.73 3.23
CA THR A 100 17.56 2.08 2.66
C THR A 100 16.58 2.04 1.50
N GLN A 101 15.71 3.05 1.40
CA GLN A 101 14.72 3.19 0.33
C GLN A 101 14.72 4.62 -0.23
N SER A 102 14.46 4.73 -1.53
CA SER A 102 14.06 5.97 -2.19
C SER A 102 12.74 5.75 -2.96
N PRO A 103 11.75 6.66 -2.88
CA PRO A 103 11.66 7.75 -1.91
C PRO A 103 11.65 7.23 -0.47
N PRO A 104 12.18 7.98 0.51
CA PRO A 104 12.19 7.54 1.90
C PRO A 104 10.77 7.53 2.48
N VAL A 105 10.57 6.77 3.55
CA VAL A 105 9.33 6.86 4.36
C VAL A 105 9.21 8.27 4.92
N TYR A 106 8.07 8.89 4.72
CA TYR A 106 7.80 10.23 5.24
C TYR A 106 7.79 10.19 6.78
N THR A 107 8.57 11.08 7.40
CA THR A 107 8.47 11.36 8.84
C THR A 107 8.50 12.87 9.07
N GLU A 108 8.15 13.33 10.28
CA GLU A 108 8.30 14.76 10.61
C GLU A 108 9.77 15.21 10.53
N GLU A 109 10.74 14.30 10.74
CA GLU A 109 12.18 14.56 10.56
C GLU A 109 12.65 14.48 9.11
N VAL A 110 12.01 13.64 8.29
CA VAL A 110 12.28 13.46 6.86
C VAL A 110 11.01 13.80 6.07
N PRO A 111 10.66 15.10 5.94
CA PRO A 111 9.43 15.52 5.29
C PRO A 111 9.59 15.53 3.76
N VAL A 112 10.15 14.44 3.23
CA VAL A 112 10.30 14.23 1.80
C VAL A 112 9.06 13.47 1.35
N GLY A 113 8.20 14.14 0.61
CA GLY A 113 7.07 13.50 -0.05
C GLY A 113 7.53 12.68 -1.24
N PHE A 114 6.60 11.90 -1.79
CA PHE A 114 6.77 11.24 -3.05
C PHE A 114 6.87 12.28 -4.19
N VAL A 115 7.84 12.11 -5.08
CA VAL A 115 8.05 12.97 -6.25
C VAL A 115 8.37 12.07 -7.43
N PRO A 116 7.59 12.09 -8.52
CA PRO A 116 7.91 11.32 -9.71
C PRO A 116 9.24 11.77 -10.35
N GLU A 117 9.93 10.84 -10.99
CA GLU A 117 11.22 11.07 -11.64
C GLU A 117 11.07 11.28 -13.14
N ALA A 118 11.78 12.28 -13.67
CA ALA A 118 11.82 12.54 -15.10
C ALA A 118 12.51 11.40 -15.87
N LEU A 119 11.84 10.87 -16.88
CA LEU A 119 12.35 9.82 -17.75
C LEU A 119 13.36 10.36 -18.77
N MET A 120 14.52 9.70 -18.85
CA MET A 120 15.57 10.01 -19.82
C MET A 120 16.09 8.73 -20.51
N PRO A 121 15.66 8.41 -21.75
CA PRO A 121 14.68 9.13 -22.58
C PRO A 121 13.23 8.92 -22.13
N PRO A 122 12.28 9.78 -22.58
CA PRO A 122 10.84 9.58 -22.33
C PRO A 122 10.32 8.29 -22.98
N ARG A 123 9.25 7.72 -22.41
CA ARG A 123 8.49 6.59 -22.96
C ARG A 123 7.35 7.10 -23.84
N GLY A 124 7.67 7.41 -25.09
CA GLY A 124 6.67 7.98 -26.00
C GLY A 124 6.28 9.39 -25.56
N GLU A 125 5.04 9.57 -25.10
CA GLU A 125 4.55 10.84 -24.54
C GLU A 125 4.74 10.95 -23.02
N SER A 126 4.97 9.84 -22.29
CA SER A 126 5.33 9.89 -20.86
C SER A 126 6.73 10.42 -20.66
N THR A 127 6.84 11.43 -19.82
CA THR A 127 8.09 12.10 -19.45
C THR A 127 8.44 11.92 -17.98
N MET A 128 7.57 11.33 -17.17
CA MET A 128 7.72 11.09 -15.75
C MET A 128 7.35 9.64 -15.41
N ALA A 129 7.82 9.14 -14.27
CA ALA A 129 7.40 7.85 -13.73
C ALA A 129 7.63 7.80 -12.21
N MET A 130 6.94 6.90 -11.53
CA MET A 130 7.39 6.46 -10.21
C MET A 130 8.71 5.71 -10.38
N HIS A 131 9.74 6.11 -9.63
CA HIS A 131 10.98 5.37 -9.52
C HIS A 131 11.23 5.07 -8.05
N THR A 132 11.32 3.79 -7.71
CA THR A 132 11.68 3.36 -6.35
C THR A 132 12.80 2.35 -6.38
N PHE A 133 13.75 2.51 -5.46
CA PHE A 133 14.87 1.60 -5.30
C PHE A 133 15.26 1.49 -3.82
N GLY A 134 15.83 0.35 -3.46
CA GLY A 134 16.22 0.07 -2.08
C GLY A 134 16.97 -1.24 -1.92
N SER A 135 17.55 -1.41 -0.74
CA SER A 135 18.39 -2.58 -0.41
C SER A 135 18.50 -2.76 1.10
N GLY A 136 18.82 -3.98 1.52
CA GLY A 136 19.22 -4.28 2.91
C GLY A 136 18.08 -4.39 3.93
N PHE A 137 16.86 -4.69 3.47
CA PHE A 137 15.72 -4.99 4.35
C PHE A 137 15.84 -6.40 4.94
N THR A 138 15.49 -6.58 6.21
CA THR A 138 15.79 -7.81 6.96
C THR A 138 14.62 -8.40 7.76
N GLU A 139 13.44 -7.79 7.73
CA GLU A 139 12.26 -8.34 8.41
C GLU A 139 11.13 -8.72 7.45
N TRP A 140 10.56 -7.76 6.73
CA TRP A 140 9.48 -8.06 5.78
C TRP A 140 9.63 -7.32 4.45
N GLY A 141 10.58 -6.39 4.35
CA GLY A 141 10.90 -5.70 3.11
C GLY A 141 10.43 -4.25 3.08
N ALA A 142 10.06 -3.81 1.88
CA ALA A 142 9.67 -2.44 1.59
C ALA A 142 8.65 -2.38 0.46
N GLY A 143 8.05 -1.20 0.29
CA GLY A 143 7.18 -0.94 -0.83
C GLY A 143 6.85 0.53 -0.98
N VAL A 144 6.17 0.82 -2.07
CA VAL A 144 5.47 2.08 -2.31
C VAL A 144 4.04 1.77 -2.69
N GLY A 145 3.12 2.69 -2.44
CA GLY A 145 1.72 2.50 -2.79
C GLY A 145 0.95 3.79 -2.70
N PHE A 146 -0.35 3.69 -2.93
CA PHE A 146 -1.29 4.79 -2.76
C PHE A 146 -2.64 4.28 -2.31
N ALA A 147 -3.35 5.10 -1.54
CA ALA A 147 -4.76 4.90 -1.27
C ALA A 147 -5.59 5.28 -2.50
N LEU A 148 -6.64 4.53 -2.78
CA LEU A 148 -7.59 4.84 -3.86
C LEU A 148 -8.51 6.01 -3.50
N ASN A 149 -8.73 6.25 -2.21
CA ASN A 149 -9.60 7.30 -1.70
C ASN A 149 -9.20 7.71 -0.28
N GLY A 150 -9.08 9.01 -0.01
CA GLY A 150 -8.75 9.61 1.28
C GLY A 150 -7.88 10.86 1.20
N GLU A 151 -8.40 11.96 1.76
CA GLU A 151 -7.65 13.20 2.01
C GLU A 151 -6.69 13.04 3.18
N ASP A 152 -5.58 13.79 3.18
CA ASP A 152 -4.66 13.91 4.31
C ASP A 152 -4.15 12.54 4.83
N MET A 153 -3.78 11.64 3.91
CA MET A 153 -3.30 10.27 4.20
C MET A 153 -4.34 9.35 4.87
N GLN A 154 -5.62 9.72 4.85
CA GLN A 154 -6.69 8.80 5.24
C GLN A 154 -6.87 7.70 4.19
N VAL A 155 -7.51 6.61 4.60
CA VAL A 155 -7.75 5.43 3.75
C VAL A 155 -9.24 5.10 3.83
N PHE A 156 -9.97 5.33 2.73
CA PHE A 156 -11.40 5.09 2.58
C PHE A 156 -11.66 4.07 1.47
N PRO A 157 -12.80 3.35 1.51
CA PRO A 157 -13.13 2.41 0.46
C PRO A 157 -13.39 3.12 -0.87
N TYR A 158 -13.00 2.47 -1.95
CA TYR A 158 -13.32 2.79 -3.33
C TYR A 158 -14.09 1.63 -3.97
N ASP A 159 -15.21 1.93 -4.63
CA ASP A 159 -16.00 0.95 -5.35
C ASP A 159 -15.42 0.75 -6.76
N ALA A 160 -14.65 -0.32 -6.93
CA ALA A 160 -14.03 -0.72 -8.19
C ALA A 160 -14.86 -1.77 -8.96
N SER A 161 -16.14 -1.99 -8.60
CA SER A 161 -16.98 -3.03 -9.21
C SER A 161 -17.20 -2.87 -10.72
N ALA A 162 -16.89 -1.69 -11.28
CA ALA A 162 -16.98 -1.41 -12.71
C ALA A 162 -15.76 -1.89 -13.51
N TYR A 163 -14.72 -2.40 -12.86
CA TYR A 163 -13.43 -2.75 -13.46
C TYR A 163 -13.14 -4.25 -13.36
N ALA A 164 -12.39 -4.76 -14.34
CA ALA A 164 -11.94 -6.15 -14.39
C ALA A 164 -10.56 -6.35 -13.75
N GLY A 165 -9.77 -5.27 -13.60
CA GLY A 165 -8.43 -5.34 -13.03
C GLY A 165 -7.63 -4.06 -13.16
N ILE A 166 -6.32 -4.18 -12.97
CA ILE A 166 -5.34 -3.08 -13.01
C ILE A 166 -4.41 -3.29 -14.20
N ALA A 167 -4.00 -2.20 -14.85
CA ALA A 167 -2.94 -2.20 -15.85
C ALA A 167 -1.96 -1.05 -15.56
N PHE A 168 -0.67 -1.28 -15.76
CA PHE A 168 0.37 -0.26 -15.60
C PHE A 168 1.58 -0.63 -16.45
N TRP A 169 2.48 0.32 -16.68
CA TRP A 169 3.78 0.08 -17.30
C TRP A 169 4.85 -0.06 -16.25
N ALA A 170 5.79 -0.99 -16.42
CA ALA A 170 6.92 -1.12 -15.54
C ALA A 170 8.18 -1.62 -16.25
N LYS A 171 9.33 -1.34 -15.62
CA LYS A 171 10.64 -1.89 -15.96
C LYS A 171 11.57 -1.87 -14.75
N LEU A 172 12.66 -2.62 -14.81
CA LEU A 172 13.81 -2.45 -13.93
C LEU A 172 14.56 -1.15 -14.26
N GLY A 173 15.10 -0.48 -13.24
CA GLY A 173 16.09 0.58 -13.42
C GLY A 173 17.51 0.06 -13.40
N ASP A 174 17.81 -0.89 -12.51
CA ASP A 174 19.06 -1.65 -12.48
C ASP A 174 18.83 -3.09 -13.02
N PRO A 175 19.53 -3.54 -14.06
CA PRO A 175 19.42 -4.91 -14.57
C PRO A 175 19.82 -6.01 -13.57
N ASP A 176 20.57 -5.68 -12.52
CA ASP A 176 21.02 -6.61 -11.48
C ASP A 176 20.08 -6.61 -10.25
N ALA A 177 19.04 -5.77 -10.22
CA ALA A 177 18.03 -5.75 -9.17
C ALA A 177 17.05 -6.93 -9.26
N GLU A 178 16.27 -7.13 -8.19
CA GLU A 178 15.21 -8.12 -8.09
C GLU A 178 14.18 -7.92 -9.21
N ALA A 179 13.97 -8.99 -9.97
CA ALA A 179 13.12 -8.97 -11.15
C ALA A 179 11.64 -9.23 -10.83
N THR A 180 11.31 -9.57 -9.58
CA THR A 180 9.93 -9.78 -9.13
C THR A 180 9.42 -8.62 -8.30
N MET A 181 8.15 -8.28 -8.50
CA MET A 181 7.46 -7.23 -7.74
C MET A 181 6.07 -7.75 -7.37
N LYS A 182 5.76 -7.77 -6.07
CA LYS A 182 4.43 -8.17 -5.59
C LYS A 182 3.50 -6.96 -5.64
N VAL A 183 2.56 -6.98 -6.58
CA VAL A 183 1.51 -5.95 -6.71
C VAL A 183 0.36 -6.36 -5.81
N SER A 184 0.14 -5.64 -4.73
CA SER A 184 -0.88 -5.92 -3.73
C SER A 184 -2.09 -4.98 -3.88
N VAL A 185 -3.27 -5.51 -3.62
CA VAL A 185 -4.55 -4.80 -3.60
C VAL A 185 -5.25 -5.14 -2.29
N SER A 186 -5.56 -4.13 -1.49
CA SER A 186 -6.27 -4.33 -0.24
C SER A 186 -7.77 -4.17 -0.40
N ASP A 187 -8.51 -4.94 0.38
CA ASP A 187 -9.97 -4.92 0.48
C ASP A 187 -10.39 -4.78 1.95
N ARG A 188 -11.70 -4.72 2.21
CA ARG A 188 -12.24 -4.53 3.57
C ARG A 188 -11.81 -5.58 4.59
N VAL A 189 -11.38 -6.77 4.17
CA VAL A 189 -10.98 -7.85 5.10
C VAL A 189 -9.50 -7.82 5.41
N SER A 190 -8.68 -7.23 4.53
CA SER A 190 -7.23 -7.18 4.69
C SER A 190 -6.73 -5.80 5.16
N GLU A 191 -7.49 -4.74 4.93
CA GLU A 191 -7.17 -3.37 5.32
C GLU A 191 -7.72 -3.01 6.73
N PRO A 192 -6.92 -2.45 7.66
CA PRO A 192 -7.41 -1.92 8.94
C PRO A 192 -8.61 -0.97 8.81
N ALA A 193 -8.61 -0.08 7.81
CA ALA A 193 -9.70 0.84 7.53
C ALA A 193 -11.04 0.14 7.14
N GLY A 194 -10.99 -1.14 6.79
CA GLY A 194 -12.16 -2.00 6.60
C GLY A 194 -12.88 -2.37 7.89
N GLY A 195 -12.21 -2.28 9.04
CA GLY A 195 -12.79 -2.52 10.36
C GLY A 195 -13.15 -3.99 10.65
N ILE A 196 -12.61 -4.93 9.87
CA ILE A 196 -12.86 -6.38 10.01
C ILE A 196 -11.69 -7.10 10.63
N CYS A 197 -10.48 -6.81 10.13
CA CYS A 197 -9.25 -7.32 10.70
C CYS A 197 -8.84 -6.50 11.94
N ASP A 198 -7.99 -7.10 12.76
CA ASP A 198 -7.40 -6.50 13.95
C ASP A 198 -5.93 -6.18 13.67
N GLU A 199 -5.60 -4.89 13.60
CA GLU A 199 -4.24 -4.40 13.38
C GLU A 199 -3.32 -4.71 14.55
N ALA A 200 -3.86 -4.83 15.77
CA ALA A 200 -3.10 -5.18 16.96
C ALA A 200 -2.83 -6.70 17.08
N ALA A 201 -3.41 -7.51 16.20
CA ALA A 201 -3.25 -8.97 16.24
C ALA A 201 -1.85 -9.40 15.77
N GLY A 202 -1.07 -9.94 16.71
CA GLY A 202 0.28 -10.46 16.44
C GLY A 202 0.29 -11.79 15.69
N SER A 203 1.48 -12.26 15.31
CA SER A 203 1.65 -13.56 14.63
C SER A 203 1.02 -14.71 15.44
N GLY A 204 0.20 -15.52 14.76
CA GLY A 204 -0.53 -16.64 15.35
C GLY A 204 -1.91 -16.30 15.93
N GLU A 205 -2.26 -15.02 16.05
CA GLU A 205 -3.62 -14.59 16.42
C GLU A 205 -4.56 -14.62 15.20
N PRO A 206 -5.88 -14.81 15.39
CA PRO A 206 -6.86 -14.76 14.31
C PRO A 206 -7.11 -13.33 13.81
N ASN A 207 -7.73 -13.21 12.63
CA ASN A 207 -8.22 -11.94 12.06
C ASN A 207 -7.17 -10.85 11.86
N ARG A 208 -5.92 -11.21 11.56
CA ARG A 208 -4.85 -10.23 11.34
C ARG A 208 -5.06 -9.44 10.06
N CYS A 209 -4.65 -8.17 10.06
CA CYS A 209 -4.62 -7.31 8.87
C CYS A 209 -3.40 -7.58 7.98
N PHE A 210 -3.36 -6.98 6.79
CA PHE A 210 -2.24 -6.95 5.83
C PHE A 210 -1.98 -8.24 5.03
N ASP A 211 -2.86 -9.23 5.10
CA ASP A 211 -2.90 -10.37 4.15
C ASP A 211 -3.64 -9.95 2.87
N HIS A 212 -3.09 -8.95 2.18
CA HIS A 212 -3.66 -8.38 0.97
C HIS A 212 -3.63 -9.37 -0.20
N TRP A 213 -4.54 -9.15 -1.14
CA TRP A 213 -4.56 -9.85 -2.41
C TRP A 213 -3.39 -9.39 -3.28
N PHE A 214 -2.77 -10.28 -4.04
CA PHE A 214 -1.60 -9.93 -4.83
C PHE A 214 -1.41 -10.74 -6.10
N TYR A 215 -0.63 -10.15 -6.99
CA TYR A 215 -0.04 -10.77 -8.17
C TYR A 215 1.47 -10.53 -8.17
N THR A 216 2.25 -11.55 -8.53
CA THR A 216 3.71 -11.40 -8.68
C THR A 216 4.05 -11.05 -10.12
N ALA A 217 4.38 -9.78 -10.36
CA ALA A 217 4.83 -9.30 -11.66
C ALA A 217 6.30 -9.68 -11.88
N HIS A 218 6.64 -10.07 -13.11
CA HIS A 218 8.02 -10.31 -13.53
C HIS A 218 8.45 -9.18 -14.48
N LEU A 219 9.48 -8.45 -14.09
CA LEU A 219 9.97 -7.28 -14.81
C LEU A 219 11.21 -7.61 -15.65
N GLY A 220 11.42 -6.82 -16.69
CA GLY A 220 12.65 -6.79 -17.47
C GLY A 220 13.20 -5.37 -17.54
N THR A 221 14.31 -5.19 -18.24
CA THR A 221 14.96 -3.89 -18.41
C THR A 221 14.24 -2.97 -19.42
N GLU A 222 13.32 -3.54 -20.20
CA GLU A 222 12.50 -2.81 -21.15
C GLU A 222 11.11 -2.54 -20.56
N TRP A 223 10.54 -1.38 -20.91
CA TRP A 223 9.16 -1.07 -20.57
C TRP A 223 8.20 -2.12 -21.11
N ALA A 224 7.45 -2.73 -20.22
CA ALA A 224 6.37 -3.65 -20.55
C ALA A 224 5.12 -3.27 -19.78
N GLN A 225 3.96 -3.46 -20.41
CA GLN A 225 2.69 -3.32 -19.71
C GLN A 225 2.41 -4.59 -18.91
N VAL A 226 2.10 -4.41 -17.64
CA VAL A 226 1.61 -5.44 -16.73
C VAL A 226 0.10 -5.30 -16.64
N VAL A 227 -0.63 -6.39 -16.85
CA VAL A 227 -2.10 -6.44 -16.81
C VAL A 227 -2.49 -7.50 -15.80
N ILE A 228 -3.24 -7.11 -14.78
CA ILE A 228 -3.60 -7.96 -13.65
C ILE A 228 -5.13 -8.00 -13.55
N PRO A 229 -5.78 -9.08 -14.03
CA PRO A 229 -7.17 -9.35 -13.72
C PRO A 229 -7.38 -9.53 -12.21
N PHE A 230 -8.46 -8.98 -11.66
CA PHE A 230 -8.78 -9.19 -10.24
C PHE A 230 -9.01 -10.65 -9.90
N GLU A 231 -9.44 -11.47 -10.87
CA GLU A 231 -9.59 -12.92 -10.71
C GLU A 231 -8.26 -13.69 -10.63
N GLU A 232 -7.14 -13.07 -11.02
CA GLU A 232 -5.80 -13.66 -10.90
C GLU A 232 -5.12 -13.30 -9.57
N LEU A 233 -5.72 -12.40 -8.78
CA LEU A 233 -5.18 -12.07 -7.48
C LEU A 233 -5.33 -13.25 -6.51
N THR A 234 -4.28 -13.51 -5.75
CA THR A 234 -4.23 -14.55 -4.72
C THR A 234 -3.85 -13.95 -3.37
N ARG A 235 -3.98 -14.70 -2.28
CA ARG A 235 -3.54 -14.26 -0.94
C ARG A 235 -2.88 -15.41 -0.21
N GLU A 236 -2.13 -15.10 0.85
CA GLU A 236 -1.41 -16.13 1.62
C GLU A 236 -2.34 -16.90 2.56
N GLY A 237 -3.42 -16.26 3.02
CA GLY A 237 -4.49 -16.91 3.76
C GLY A 237 -4.23 -17.03 5.27
N TRP A 238 -3.44 -16.11 5.84
CA TRP A 238 -3.19 -16.03 7.28
C TRP A 238 -3.98 -14.90 7.99
N GLY A 239 -4.59 -13.99 7.23
CA GLY A 239 -5.34 -12.85 7.76
C GLY A 239 -6.81 -13.13 8.08
N ALA A 240 -7.60 -12.08 8.23
CA ALA A 240 -9.06 -12.20 8.40
C ALA A 240 -9.75 -12.82 7.17
N GLU A 241 -10.82 -13.56 7.41
CA GLU A 241 -11.55 -14.35 6.41
C GLU A 241 -10.60 -15.18 5.51
N PRO A 242 -9.78 -16.09 6.07
CA PRO A 242 -8.74 -16.80 5.32
C PRO A 242 -9.27 -17.73 4.22
N ASP A 243 -10.56 -18.08 4.28
CA ASP A 243 -11.24 -18.89 3.28
C ASP A 243 -11.84 -18.06 2.11
N ALA A 244 -11.68 -16.73 2.12
CA ALA A 244 -12.13 -15.87 1.02
C ALA A 244 -11.49 -16.30 -0.31
N GLN A 245 -12.30 -16.37 -1.37
CA GLN A 245 -11.89 -16.94 -2.66
C GLN A 245 -11.60 -15.89 -3.74
N ALA A 246 -11.97 -14.63 -3.51
CA ALA A 246 -11.72 -13.52 -4.42
C ALA A 246 -11.68 -12.19 -3.65
N VAL A 247 -10.99 -11.21 -4.22
CA VAL A 247 -10.95 -9.83 -3.71
C VAL A 247 -12.34 -9.18 -3.74
N ASP A 248 -12.69 -8.43 -2.69
CA ASP A 248 -13.94 -7.65 -2.65
C ASP A 248 -13.79 -6.32 -3.40
N VAL A 249 -14.01 -6.34 -4.71
CA VAL A 249 -13.87 -5.16 -5.59
C VAL A 249 -14.86 -4.02 -5.30
N ALA A 250 -15.89 -4.25 -4.49
CA ALA A 250 -16.81 -3.19 -4.07
C ALA A 250 -16.25 -2.32 -2.93
N GLY A 251 -15.10 -2.71 -2.36
CA GLY A 251 -14.42 -1.97 -1.30
C GLY A 251 -12.92 -2.23 -1.34
N LEU A 252 -12.25 -1.66 -2.34
CA LEU A 252 -10.79 -1.61 -2.42
C LEU A 252 -10.26 -0.39 -1.66
N TYR A 253 -9.05 -0.47 -1.12
CA TYR A 253 -8.48 0.62 -0.32
C TYR A 253 -7.12 1.08 -0.84
N VAL A 254 -6.13 0.19 -0.96
CA VAL A 254 -4.80 0.56 -1.45
C VAL A 254 -4.34 -0.33 -2.61
N ILE A 255 -3.46 0.22 -3.45
CA ILE A 255 -2.63 -0.54 -4.41
C ILE A 255 -1.16 -0.30 -4.02
N GLU A 256 -0.40 -1.39 -3.89
CA GLU A 256 0.98 -1.34 -3.43
C GLU A 256 1.92 -2.18 -4.30
N PHE A 257 3.16 -1.73 -4.43
CA PHE A 257 4.26 -2.37 -5.13
C PHE A 257 5.30 -2.78 -4.10
N ARG A 258 5.46 -4.09 -3.89
CA ARG A 258 6.17 -4.67 -2.74
C ARG A 258 7.38 -5.50 -3.13
N PHE A 259 8.39 -5.40 -2.28
CA PHE A 259 9.65 -6.14 -2.34
C PHE A 259 9.89 -6.78 -0.98
N ALA A 260 10.35 -8.03 -0.97
CA ALA A 260 10.61 -8.77 0.24
C ALA A 260 11.93 -8.35 0.90
N GLN A 261 12.19 -8.87 2.11
CA GLN A 261 13.52 -8.82 2.70
C GLN A 261 14.56 -9.52 1.82
N ASP A 262 15.82 -9.14 1.98
CA ASP A 262 16.96 -9.68 1.21
C ASP A 262 16.89 -9.47 -0.32
N GLU A 263 15.97 -8.62 -0.80
CA GLU A 263 15.85 -8.19 -2.19
C GLU A 263 16.38 -6.76 -2.36
N ASP A 264 17.34 -6.59 -3.28
CA ASP A 264 17.74 -5.27 -3.76
C ASP A 264 16.85 -4.93 -4.95
N PHE A 265 16.05 -3.86 -4.86
CA PHE A 265 15.10 -3.49 -5.91
C PHE A 265 15.44 -2.14 -6.51
N ASP A 266 15.10 -2.00 -7.79
CA ASP A 266 15.16 -0.75 -8.55
C ASP A 266 14.15 -0.87 -9.70
N VAL A 267 13.00 -0.21 -9.56
CA VAL A 267 11.88 -0.30 -10.50
C VAL A 267 11.32 1.05 -10.88
N TYR A 268 10.85 1.12 -12.11
CA TYR A 268 10.00 2.20 -12.59
C TYR A 268 8.58 1.68 -12.79
N VAL A 269 7.58 2.45 -12.38
CA VAL A 269 6.15 2.21 -12.63
C VAL A 269 5.50 3.48 -13.18
N ASP A 270 4.60 3.32 -14.13
CA ASP A 270 4.03 4.42 -14.91
C ASP A 270 2.64 4.04 -15.44
N ASP A 271 1.82 5.03 -15.84
CA ASP A 271 0.48 4.84 -16.45
C ASP A 271 -0.45 3.87 -15.67
N VAL A 272 -0.54 4.02 -14.35
CA VAL A 272 -1.38 3.15 -13.52
C VAL A 272 -2.84 3.40 -13.82
N SER A 273 -3.60 2.36 -14.16
CA SER A 273 -4.98 2.45 -14.61
C SER A 273 -5.81 1.27 -14.13
N PHE A 274 -7.11 1.48 -13.96
CA PHE A 274 -8.05 0.36 -14.02
C PHE A 274 -8.42 0.04 -15.48
N TYR A 275 -8.89 -1.18 -15.75
CA TYR A 275 -9.42 -1.55 -17.08
C TYR A 275 -10.75 -2.31 -17.00
N ARG A 276 -11.46 -2.36 -18.15
CA ARG A 276 -12.75 -3.05 -18.31
C ARG A 276 -12.74 -4.08 -19.44
#